data_AF-A0A6G0MDA2-F1
#
_entry.id   AF-A0A6G0MDA2-F1
#
_cell.length_a   1.000
_cell.length_b   1.000
_cell.length_c   1.000
_cell.angle_alpha   90.00
_cell.angle_beta   90.00
_cell.angle_gamma   90.00
#
_symmetry.space_group_name_H-M   'P 1'
#
loop_
_entity.id
_entity.type
_entity.pdbx_description
1 polymer ?
#
loop_
_entity_poly.entity_id
_entity_poly.type
_entity_poly.pdbx_seq_one_letter_code
_entity_poly.pdbx_strand_id
1 'polypeptide(L)'
;MVTCLDSEHVSIFEFGEHSSATASPGRKKLSLAQKAFCRDLAQNHIRPMRIRHALSRKFATPLEDLPPLKMELTAWIRGHACNGSETMTELFTFAWEMDNAGLPIVGNGPDQKPFLMGITTKALMLRLMVPPESFILHLDGTYKTNQLDYPVMVVGVSDRSRRFHLVAVFVMSQETQPIFQAALLALRRLYFWISRQHLTVHYAMVDGDKAQRNALAVVFGDNPHFRFLMCFFHVMKHIQERVKLLSSGVQARVLSKVYDLHFARSQAHYLEMLRVIWRRWMTDPTVIPFAHYFYGQWITGHFNTWQVFPTPIGFASTNNPAETFNALIKRDYTLRRRLKMGTLLRELSACCQDQSSSTRSFEFAVCPAPTLARRVMETVREHLLGVAEGQDIDSVRAGSCCILRVISLRAARVPVAPNKRSEANIAVSAQMGSNYARKEVEGEPLDGWPVDVQRHCCPCDYWFAFGACVHVLFALRVTAHLDSSGREVLVSRRKRKRGEIAVLPDLGRPRAIGPALSLT
;
A
#
# COMPACT_ATOMS: atom_id res chain seq x y z
N MET A 1 12.42 -12.42 53.56
CA MET A 1 11.50 -13.44 54.11
C MET A 1 10.57 -13.87 52.99
N VAL A 2 10.70 -15.11 52.54
CA VAL A 2 9.78 -15.70 51.56
C VAL A 2 9.00 -16.78 52.29
N THR A 3 7.68 -16.67 52.28
CA THR A 3 6.77 -17.62 52.93
C THR A 3 6.16 -18.53 51.87
N CYS A 4 6.29 -19.85 52.04
CA CYS A 4 5.61 -20.82 51.19
C CYS A 4 4.13 -20.87 51.58
N LEU A 5 3.22 -20.45 50.70
CA LEU A 5 1.78 -20.36 51.00
C LEU A 5 1.10 -21.72 51.24
N ASP A 6 1.71 -22.83 50.80
CA ASP A 6 1.15 -24.18 50.99
C ASP A 6 1.66 -24.88 52.26
N SER A 7 2.81 -24.48 52.80
CA SER A 7 3.43 -25.14 53.97
C SER A 7 3.65 -24.21 55.17
N GLU A 8 3.34 -22.92 55.02
CA GLU A 8 3.49 -21.85 56.03
C GLU A 8 4.90 -21.68 56.63
N HIS A 9 5.91 -22.37 56.08
CA HIS A 9 7.29 -22.23 56.51
C HIS A 9 7.92 -20.93 55.98
N VAL A 10 8.68 -20.28 56.87
CA VAL A 10 9.39 -19.02 56.62
C VAL A 10 10.90 -19.28 56.67
N SER A 11 11.60 -19.08 55.55
CA SER A 11 13.07 -19.08 55.53
C SER A 11 13.62 -17.66 55.56
N ILE A 12 14.61 -17.43 56.43
CA ILE A 12 15.25 -16.14 56.69
C ILE A 12 16.64 -16.05 56.02
N PHE A 13 17.16 -17.15 55.48
CA PHE A 13 18.45 -17.18 54.78
C PHE A 13 18.27 -17.70 53.35
N GLU A 14 19.00 -17.07 52.44
CA GLU A 14 19.18 -17.37 51.00
C GLU A 14 18.26 -16.66 50.01
N PHE A 15 18.89 -15.83 49.18
CA PHE A 15 18.29 -15.10 48.05
C PHE A 15 18.85 -15.75 46.77
N GLY A 16 18.01 -16.45 46.01
CA GLY A 16 18.36 -16.89 44.65
C GLY A 16 18.16 -18.37 44.30
N GLU A 17 17.95 -19.27 45.26
CA GLU A 17 17.66 -20.69 44.97
C GLU A 17 16.31 -21.15 45.54
N HIS A 18 15.55 -21.89 44.71
CA HIS A 18 14.24 -22.44 45.04
C HIS A 18 14.39 -23.72 45.87
N SER A 19 14.55 -23.58 47.19
CA SER A 19 14.60 -24.72 48.12
C SER A 19 13.19 -25.03 48.63
N SER A 20 12.42 -25.80 47.85
CA SER A 20 11.15 -26.38 48.26
C SER A 20 11.22 -27.90 48.10
N ALA A 21 10.90 -28.65 49.16
CA ALA A 21 10.75 -30.11 49.09
C ALA A 21 9.52 -30.55 48.27
N THR A 22 8.69 -29.59 47.84
CA THR A 22 7.49 -29.83 47.04
C THR A 22 7.86 -29.78 45.56
N ALA A 23 7.68 -30.91 44.86
CA ALA A 23 7.86 -31.00 43.42
C ALA A 23 7.01 -29.94 42.70
N SER A 24 7.59 -29.26 41.70
CA SER A 24 6.83 -28.34 40.85
C SER A 24 5.61 -29.08 40.25
N PRO A 25 4.39 -28.54 40.30
CA PRO A 25 3.21 -29.25 39.82
C PRO A 25 3.39 -29.61 38.34
N GLY A 26 3.38 -30.91 38.06
CA GLY A 26 3.54 -31.43 36.70
C GLY A 26 2.49 -30.86 35.73
N ARG A 27 2.85 -30.69 34.46
CA ARG A 27 1.92 -30.22 33.40
C ARG A 27 0.66 -31.10 33.38
N LYS A 28 -0.48 -30.54 33.81
CA LYS A 28 -1.80 -31.19 33.73
C LYS A 28 -2.18 -31.37 32.25
N LYS A 29 -2.09 -32.61 31.74
CA LYS A 29 -2.40 -32.98 30.35
C LYS A 29 -3.83 -33.49 30.24
N LEU A 30 -4.53 -33.10 29.17
CA LEU A 30 -5.85 -33.67 28.85
C LEU A 30 -5.73 -35.15 28.48
N SER A 31 -6.66 -35.97 28.97
CA SER A 31 -6.81 -37.37 28.57
C SER A 31 -7.22 -37.51 27.10
N LEU A 32 -7.06 -38.70 26.52
CA LEU A 32 -7.47 -38.96 25.13
C LEU A 32 -8.98 -38.73 24.92
N ALA A 33 -9.81 -39.09 25.90
CA ALA A 33 -11.25 -38.86 25.86
C ALA A 33 -11.61 -37.37 25.93
N GLN A 34 -10.91 -36.60 26.79
CA GLN A 34 -11.07 -35.14 26.86
C GLN A 34 -10.67 -34.46 25.54
N LYS A 35 -9.59 -34.91 24.89
CA LYS A 35 -9.16 -34.40 23.58
C LYS A 35 -10.16 -34.73 22.47
N ALA A 36 -10.70 -35.95 22.45
CA ALA A 36 -11.72 -36.34 21.48
C ALA A 36 -12.99 -35.48 21.61
N PHE A 37 -13.42 -35.22 22.85
CA PHE A 37 -14.57 -34.35 23.12
C PHE A 37 -14.32 -32.88 22.72
N CYS A 38 -13.12 -32.34 22.98
CA CYS A 38 -12.75 -31.01 22.49
C CYS A 38 -12.79 -30.92 20.96
N ARG A 39 -12.28 -31.95 20.27
CA ARG A 39 -12.25 -31.99 18.80
C ARG A 39 -13.65 -32.01 18.20
N ASP A 40 -14.55 -32.81 18.76
CA ASP A 40 -15.95 -32.88 18.35
C ASP A 40 -16.66 -31.53 18.50
N LEU A 41 -16.53 -30.87 19.66
CA LEU A 41 -17.12 -29.54 19.86
C LEU A 41 -16.46 -28.46 18.99
N ALA A 42 -15.16 -28.57 18.70
CA ALA A 42 -14.45 -27.65 17.82
C ALA A 42 -14.88 -27.82 16.35
N GLN A 43 -15.11 -29.05 15.90
CA GLN A 43 -15.67 -29.36 14.57
C GLN A 43 -17.09 -28.81 14.42
N ASN A 44 -17.87 -28.79 15.50
CA ASN A 44 -19.19 -28.15 15.57
C ASN A 44 -19.13 -26.62 15.83
N HIS A 45 -17.97 -25.98 15.61
CA HIS A 45 -17.76 -24.53 15.75
C HIS A 45 -18.13 -23.93 17.12
N ILE A 46 -18.11 -24.73 18.19
CA ILE A 46 -18.40 -24.26 19.54
C ILE A 46 -17.23 -23.38 20.04
N ARG A 47 -17.55 -22.27 20.70
CA ARG A 47 -16.55 -21.29 21.17
C ARG A 47 -15.60 -21.93 22.20
N PRO A 48 -14.28 -21.66 22.18
CA PRO A 48 -13.30 -22.30 23.09
C PRO A 48 -13.63 -22.18 24.59
N MET A 49 -14.16 -21.05 25.06
CA MET A 49 -14.64 -20.93 26.45
C MET A 49 -15.83 -21.85 26.74
N ARG A 50 -16.75 -22.00 25.78
CA ARG A 50 -17.88 -22.94 25.92
C ARG A 50 -17.41 -24.38 25.90
N ILE A 51 -16.41 -24.70 25.09
CA ILE A 51 -15.74 -26.02 25.11
C ILE A 51 -15.09 -26.24 26.48
N ARG A 52 -14.35 -25.26 27.02
CA ARG A 52 -13.72 -25.33 28.35
C ARG A 52 -14.75 -25.60 29.46
N HIS A 53 -15.84 -24.84 29.48
CA HIS A 53 -16.92 -25.06 30.44
C HIS A 53 -17.66 -26.38 30.21
N ALA A 54 -17.89 -26.79 28.95
CA ALA A 54 -18.52 -28.07 28.64
C ALA A 54 -17.63 -29.25 29.05
N LEU A 55 -16.32 -29.13 28.87
CA LEU A 55 -15.34 -30.13 29.26
C LEU A 55 -15.22 -30.23 30.78
N SER A 56 -15.17 -29.08 31.48
CA SER A 56 -15.23 -29.03 32.94
C SER A 56 -16.48 -29.73 33.48
N ARG A 57 -17.66 -29.45 32.90
CA ARG A 57 -18.92 -30.10 33.29
C ARG A 57 -18.95 -31.60 32.95
N LYS A 58 -18.52 -32.00 31.75
CA LYS A 58 -18.64 -33.39 31.28
C LYS A 58 -17.67 -34.34 31.98
N PHE A 59 -16.47 -33.85 32.32
CA PHE A 59 -15.42 -34.68 32.94
C PHE A 59 -15.19 -34.33 34.41
N ALA A 60 -16.11 -33.57 35.03
CA ALA A 60 -16.02 -33.09 36.41
C ALA A 60 -14.63 -32.50 36.76
N THR A 61 -13.97 -31.89 35.78
CA THR A 61 -12.62 -31.36 35.94
C THR A 61 -12.73 -29.89 36.34
N PRO A 62 -12.20 -29.47 37.51
CA PRO A 62 -12.20 -28.06 37.91
C PRO A 62 -11.63 -27.17 36.81
N LEU A 63 -12.21 -25.97 36.62
CA LEU A 63 -11.76 -25.03 35.58
C LEU A 63 -10.29 -24.63 35.76
N GLU A 64 -9.78 -24.69 36.97
CA GLU A 64 -8.39 -24.39 37.37
C GLU A 64 -7.42 -25.51 36.96
N ASP A 65 -7.92 -26.75 36.86
CA ASP A 65 -7.16 -27.93 36.44
C ASP A 65 -7.08 -28.08 34.92
N LEU A 66 -7.86 -27.28 34.19
CA LEU A 66 -7.83 -27.26 32.73
C LEU A 66 -6.72 -26.34 32.20
N PRO A 67 -5.97 -26.76 31.17
CA PRO A 67 -4.90 -25.94 30.61
C PRO A 67 -5.44 -24.60 30.13
N PRO A 68 -4.86 -23.45 30.53
CA PRO A 68 -5.39 -22.13 30.18
C PRO A 68 -5.38 -21.93 28.65
N LEU A 69 -6.36 -21.20 28.10
CA LEU A 69 -6.45 -20.88 26.66
C LEU A 69 -5.17 -20.23 26.10
N LYS A 70 -4.36 -19.61 26.97
CA LYS A 70 -3.03 -19.05 26.67
C LYS A 70 -2.02 -20.11 26.23
N MET A 71 -2.12 -21.32 26.77
CA MET A 71 -1.26 -22.45 26.39
C MET A 71 -1.54 -22.90 24.96
N GLU A 72 -2.78 -22.76 24.48
CA GLU A 72 -3.16 -23.10 23.11
C GLU A 72 -2.59 -22.12 22.07
N LEU A 73 -2.54 -20.82 22.35
CA LEU A 73 -2.00 -19.85 21.39
C LEU A 73 -0.49 -20.03 21.21
N THR A 74 0.26 -20.16 22.30
CA THR A 74 1.71 -20.37 22.25
C THR A 74 2.04 -21.72 21.62
N ALA A 75 1.27 -22.77 21.93
CA ALA A 75 1.42 -24.07 21.30
C ALA A 75 1.09 -24.02 19.80
N TRP A 76 0.07 -23.27 19.39
CA TRP A 76 -0.26 -23.09 17.97
C TRP A 76 0.88 -22.36 17.24
N ILE A 77 1.40 -21.26 17.78
CA ILE A 77 2.52 -20.52 17.20
C ILE A 77 3.74 -21.45 17.06
N ARG A 78 4.15 -22.13 18.14
CA ARG A 78 5.30 -23.02 18.12
C ARG A 78 5.09 -24.25 17.23
N GLY A 79 3.87 -24.75 17.14
CA GLY A 79 3.52 -25.87 16.25
C GLY A 79 3.56 -25.52 14.76
N HIS A 80 3.53 -24.24 14.42
CA HIS A 80 3.70 -23.72 13.07
C HIS A 80 4.99 -22.91 12.94
N ALA A 81 5.98 -23.10 13.82
CA ALA A 81 7.26 -22.39 13.73
C ALA A 81 8.03 -22.85 12.49
N CYS A 82 8.66 -21.92 11.79
CA CYS A 82 9.45 -22.25 10.61
C CYS A 82 10.58 -23.24 10.96
N ASN A 83 10.58 -24.40 10.33
CA ASN A 83 11.56 -25.48 10.51
C ASN A 83 12.35 -25.79 9.22
N GLY A 84 11.94 -25.22 8.09
CA GLY A 84 12.62 -25.35 6.81
C GLY A 84 12.08 -26.48 5.92
N SER A 85 11.24 -27.39 6.44
CA SER A 85 10.63 -28.47 5.66
C SER A 85 9.36 -28.06 4.92
N GLU A 86 8.87 -26.84 5.14
CA GLU A 86 7.58 -26.39 4.60
C GLU A 86 7.59 -26.34 3.07
N THR A 87 6.46 -26.64 2.45
CA THR A 87 6.29 -26.44 1.01
C THR A 87 6.21 -24.95 0.64
N MET A 88 6.14 -24.63 -0.66
CA MET A 88 6.14 -23.23 -1.12
C MET A 88 4.98 -22.40 -0.59
N THR A 89 3.78 -22.99 -0.50
CA THR A 89 2.54 -22.32 -0.09
C THR A 89 2.11 -22.67 1.34
N GLU A 90 2.85 -23.56 2.00
CA GLU A 90 2.60 -23.92 3.39
C GLU A 90 2.94 -22.74 4.30
N LEU A 91 2.02 -22.50 5.24
CA LEU A 91 2.13 -21.41 6.19
C LEU A 91 3.10 -21.77 7.30
N PHE A 92 3.83 -20.77 7.77
CA PHE A 92 4.58 -20.88 9.00
C PHE A 92 4.69 -19.52 9.68
N THR A 93 5.12 -19.59 10.92
CA THR A 93 5.29 -18.47 11.82
C THR A 93 6.76 -18.27 12.13
N PHE A 94 7.15 -17.02 12.36
CA PHE A 94 8.51 -16.65 12.68
C PHE A 94 8.49 -15.45 13.63
N ALA A 95 9.53 -15.33 14.45
CA ALA A 95 9.72 -14.22 15.38
C ALA A 95 11.17 -13.75 15.34
N TRP A 96 11.48 -12.65 16.02
CA TRP A 96 12.86 -12.18 16.19
C TRP A 96 13.59 -13.00 17.26
N GLU A 97 12.99 -13.10 18.44
CA GLU A 97 13.52 -13.87 19.56
C GLU A 97 13.15 -15.35 19.44
N MET A 98 14.15 -16.21 19.64
CA MET A 98 14.03 -17.66 19.57
C MET A 98 14.61 -18.25 20.86
N ASP A 99 14.03 -19.34 21.36
CA ASP A 99 14.58 -20.07 22.50
C ASP A 99 15.73 -21.00 22.08
N ASN A 100 16.36 -21.66 23.04
CA ASN A 100 17.49 -22.57 22.81
C ASN A 100 17.13 -23.76 21.89
N ALA A 101 15.84 -24.06 21.71
CA ALA A 101 15.35 -25.09 20.79
C ALA A 101 15.02 -24.52 19.40
N GLY A 102 15.30 -23.24 19.15
CA GLY A 102 14.97 -22.56 17.90
C GLY A 102 13.48 -22.25 17.74
N LEU A 103 12.68 -22.31 18.81
CA LEU A 103 11.25 -22.00 18.75
C LEU A 103 10.99 -20.51 19.05
N PRO A 104 9.99 -19.90 18.40
CA PRO A 104 9.61 -18.51 18.65
C PRO A 104 9.32 -18.22 20.13
N ILE A 105 9.93 -17.15 20.64
CA ILE A 105 9.56 -16.51 21.90
C ILE A 105 8.59 -15.39 21.56
N VAL A 106 7.40 -15.44 22.16
CA VAL A 106 6.37 -14.41 21.98
C VAL A 106 5.93 -13.93 23.36
N GLY A 107 6.01 -12.61 23.58
CA GLY A 107 5.57 -12.00 24.83
C GLY A 107 4.04 -12.01 24.98
N ASN A 108 3.55 -11.57 26.14
CA ASN A 108 2.12 -11.53 26.44
C ASN A 108 1.47 -10.17 26.16
N GLY A 109 2.21 -9.19 25.63
CA GLY A 109 1.67 -7.89 25.23
C GLY A 109 2.19 -6.66 25.98
N PRO A 110 2.41 -6.71 27.31
CA PRO A 110 2.92 -5.58 28.07
C PRO A 110 4.27 -5.07 27.56
N ASP A 111 4.62 -3.85 27.92
CA ASP A 111 5.85 -3.16 27.51
C ASP A 111 7.12 -3.97 27.79
N GLN A 112 7.17 -4.70 28.92
CA GLN A 112 8.31 -5.52 29.30
C GLN A 112 8.40 -6.86 28.54
N LYS A 113 7.28 -7.32 27.96
CA LYS A 113 7.17 -8.59 27.24
C LYS A 113 6.24 -8.41 26.03
N PRO A 114 6.69 -7.64 25.02
CA PRO A 114 5.87 -7.31 23.86
C PRO A 114 5.49 -8.56 23.08
N PHE A 115 4.26 -8.59 22.57
CA PHE A 115 3.84 -9.62 21.62
C PHE A 115 4.33 -9.20 20.23
N LEU A 116 5.13 -10.03 19.58
CA LEU A 116 5.55 -9.86 18.19
C LEU A 116 5.61 -11.23 17.51
N MET A 117 4.89 -11.38 16.40
CA MET A 117 4.86 -12.63 15.65
C MET A 117 4.56 -12.35 14.18
N GLY A 118 5.35 -12.96 13.29
CA GLY A 118 5.18 -12.91 11.85
C GLY A 118 4.56 -14.18 11.28
N ILE A 119 3.78 -14.05 10.21
CA ILE A 119 3.18 -15.13 9.42
C ILE A 119 3.55 -14.91 7.96
N THR A 120 3.99 -15.96 7.28
CA THR A 120 4.29 -15.94 5.84
C THR A 120 4.31 -17.37 5.26
N THR A 121 4.68 -17.49 3.99
CA THR A 121 5.02 -18.74 3.30
C THR A 121 6.33 -18.54 2.54
N LYS A 122 6.97 -19.62 2.07
CA LYS A 122 8.19 -19.48 1.25
C LYS A 122 7.92 -18.70 -0.03
N ALA A 123 6.80 -18.97 -0.72
CA ALA A 123 6.41 -18.27 -1.93
C ALA A 123 6.19 -16.76 -1.72
N LEU A 124 5.60 -16.33 -0.60
CA LEU A 124 5.46 -14.90 -0.29
C LEU A 124 6.82 -14.25 -0.02
N MET A 125 7.69 -14.91 0.74
CA MET A 125 9.03 -14.40 1.05
C MET A 125 9.88 -14.24 -0.21
N LEU A 126 9.81 -15.21 -1.13
CA LEU A 126 10.57 -15.22 -2.38
C LEU A 126 10.12 -14.14 -3.38
N ARG A 127 9.00 -13.43 -3.15
CA ARG A 127 8.64 -12.21 -3.91
C ARG A 127 9.68 -11.10 -3.79
N LEU A 128 10.51 -11.13 -2.75
CA LEU A 128 11.61 -10.19 -2.55
C LEU A 128 12.84 -10.50 -3.41
N MET A 129 12.87 -11.61 -4.17
CA MET A 129 14.00 -11.96 -5.06
C MET A 129 14.06 -11.16 -6.36
N VAL A 130 13.11 -10.23 -6.59
CA VAL A 130 13.20 -9.29 -7.70
C VAL A 130 14.32 -8.26 -7.45
N PRO A 131 14.89 -7.64 -8.50
CA PRO A 131 15.91 -6.60 -8.33
C PRO A 131 15.48 -5.48 -7.38
N PRO A 132 16.36 -5.00 -6.47
CA PRO A 132 15.98 -4.03 -5.43
C PRO A 132 15.52 -2.67 -5.98
N GLU A 133 15.93 -2.31 -7.19
CA GLU A 133 15.49 -1.13 -7.92
C GLU A 133 14.09 -1.27 -8.56
N SER A 134 13.52 -2.48 -8.61
CA SER A 134 12.26 -2.74 -9.30
C SER A 134 11.02 -2.68 -8.40
N PHE A 135 11.15 -2.38 -7.11
CA PHE A 135 10.03 -2.36 -6.17
C PHE A 135 10.13 -1.29 -5.08
N ILE A 136 8.99 -0.99 -4.44
CA ILE A 136 8.93 -0.26 -3.17
C ILE A 136 8.50 -1.23 -2.08
N LEU A 137 9.24 -1.29 -0.98
CA LEU A 137 8.82 -1.98 0.25
C LEU A 137 7.81 -1.11 0.99
N HIS A 138 6.66 -1.68 1.32
CA HIS A 138 5.59 -1.02 2.06
C HIS A 138 5.40 -1.65 3.42
N LEU A 139 5.22 -0.80 4.44
CA LEU A 139 4.76 -1.19 5.76
C LEU A 139 3.50 -0.39 6.05
N ASP A 140 2.42 -1.07 6.43
CA ASP A 140 1.18 -0.40 6.80
C ASP A 140 0.45 -1.13 7.94
N GLY A 141 -0.01 -0.36 8.93
CA GLY A 141 -0.68 -0.85 10.11
C GLY A 141 -2.20 -0.94 9.91
N THR A 142 -2.79 -2.10 10.20
CA THR A 142 -4.24 -2.29 10.18
C THR A 142 -4.80 -2.55 11.57
N TYR A 143 -5.63 -1.61 12.01
CA TYR A 143 -6.27 -1.60 13.32
C TYR A 143 -7.69 -2.18 13.30
N LYS A 144 -8.26 -2.41 14.49
CA LYS A 144 -9.63 -2.93 14.70
C LYS A 144 -9.83 -4.34 14.12
N THR A 145 -8.78 -5.14 14.07
CA THR A 145 -8.79 -6.53 13.57
C THR A 145 -9.00 -7.56 14.69
N ASN A 146 -8.59 -7.23 15.91
CA ASN A 146 -8.71 -8.11 17.07
C ASN A 146 -9.25 -7.40 18.31
N GLN A 147 -9.64 -8.19 19.31
CA GLN A 147 -10.22 -7.73 20.58
C GLN A 147 -9.21 -7.12 21.54
N LEU A 148 -7.90 -7.33 21.33
CA LEU A 148 -6.83 -6.77 22.15
C LEU A 148 -6.30 -5.44 21.59
N ASP A 149 -6.88 -4.97 20.48
CA ASP A 149 -6.44 -3.77 19.75
C ASP A 149 -4.97 -3.81 19.29
N TYR A 150 -4.38 -5.00 19.15
CA TYR A 150 -3.03 -5.16 18.62
C TYR A 150 -3.00 -4.76 17.14
N PRO A 151 -2.09 -3.87 16.71
CA PRO A 151 -1.88 -3.61 15.31
C PRO A 151 -1.48 -4.89 14.57
N VAL A 152 -2.04 -5.04 13.37
CA VAL A 152 -1.56 -6.00 12.39
C VAL A 152 -0.78 -5.22 11.34
N MET A 153 0.53 -5.38 11.30
CA MET A 153 1.38 -4.73 10.30
C MET A 153 1.48 -5.62 9.07
N VAL A 154 1.08 -5.10 7.92
CA VAL A 154 1.29 -5.75 6.63
C VAL A 154 2.61 -5.29 6.05
N VAL A 155 3.41 -6.24 5.57
CA VAL A 155 4.63 -6.01 4.82
C VAL A 155 4.47 -6.59 3.44
N GLY A 156 4.73 -5.77 2.42
CA GLY A 156 4.70 -6.23 1.03
C GLY A 156 5.45 -5.28 0.12
N VAL A 157 5.52 -5.64 -1.15
CA VAL A 157 6.17 -4.82 -2.17
C VAL A 157 5.17 -4.34 -3.21
N SER A 158 5.35 -3.13 -3.72
CA SER A 158 4.65 -2.71 -4.93
C SER A 158 5.55 -2.78 -6.15
N ASP A 159 4.99 -3.25 -7.26
CA ASP A 159 5.66 -3.32 -8.55
C ASP A 159 5.57 -1.98 -9.32
N ARG A 160 6.18 -1.91 -10.51
CA ARG A 160 6.17 -0.68 -11.32
C ARG A 160 4.77 -0.26 -11.78
N SER A 161 3.82 -1.18 -11.76
CA SER A 161 2.40 -0.95 -12.02
C SER A 161 1.60 -0.60 -10.76
N ARG A 162 2.28 -0.35 -9.64
CA ARG A 162 1.71 -0.03 -8.32
C ARG A 162 0.85 -1.14 -7.75
N ARG A 163 1.00 -2.38 -8.22
CA ARG A 163 0.27 -3.53 -7.68
C ARG A 163 0.98 -4.02 -6.44
N PHE A 164 0.21 -4.26 -5.39
CA PHE A 164 0.73 -4.75 -4.12
C PHE A 164 0.88 -6.27 -4.13
N HIS A 165 2.01 -6.73 -3.61
CA HIS A 165 2.37 -8.13 -3.44
C HIS A 165 2.70 -8.37 -1.96
N LEU A 166 1.85 -9.11 -1.26
CA LEU A 166 2.08 -9.45 0.14
C LEU A 166 3.39 -10.23 0.31
N VAL A 167 4.16 -9.93 1.35
CA VAL A 167 5.37 -10.67 1.75
C VAL A 167 5.18 -11.31 3.11
N ALA A 168 4.69 -10.56 4.10
CA ALA A 168 4.44 -11.09 5.44
C ALA A 168 3.40 -10.26 6.18
N VAL A 169 2.80 -10.84 7.21
CA VAL A 169 1.94 -10.13 8.16
C VAL A 169 2.49 -10.31 9.56
N PHE A 170 2.55 -9.23 10.33
CA PHE A 170 2.95 -9.25 11.74
C PHE A 170 1.79 -8.86 12.64
N VAL A 171 1.65 -9.55 13.76
CA VAL A 171 0.81 -9.10 14.87
C VAL A 171 1.73 -8.57 15.95
N MET A 172 1.52 -7.33 16.37
CA MET A 172 2.36 -6.64 17.35
C MET A 172 1.53 -5.96 18.42
N SER A 173 1.98 -5.97 19.68
CA SER A 173 1.25 -5.30 20.77
C SER A 173 1.53 -3.80 20.87
N GLN A 174 2.62 -3.32 20.27
CA GLN A 174 3.11 -1.95 20.37
C GLN A 174 3.73 -1.49 19.05
N GLU A 175 3.66 -0.19 18.78
CA GLU A 175 4.20 0.45 17.57
C GLU A 175 5.45 1.30 17.89
N THR A 176 6.41 0.69 18.57
CA THR A 176 7.68 1.35 18.94
C THR A 176 8.79 0.98 17.96
N GLN A 177 9.83 1.80 17.91
CA GLN A 177 10.97 1.58 17.00
C GLN A 177 11.62 0.19 17.22
N PRO A 178 11.89 -0.27 18.45
CA PRO A 178 12.45 -1.61 18.68
C PRO A 178 11.59 -2.74 18.12
N ILE A 179 10.25 -2.63 18.17
CA ILE A 179 9.34 -3.64 17.66
C ILE A 179 9.35 -3.68 16.13
N PHE A 180 9.29 -2.53 15.47
CA PHE A 180 9.43 -2.46 14.01
C PHE A 180 10.79 -2.99 13.55
N GLN A 181 11.86 -2.63 14.26
CA GLN A 181 13.20 -3.11 13.96
C GLN A 181 13.30 -4.64 14.13
N ALA A 182 12.79 -5.20 15.22
CA ALA A 182 12.76 -6.64 15.44
C ALA A 182 11.97 -7.37 14.34
N ALA A 183 10.81 -6.84 13.93
CA ALA A 183 10.02 -7.40 12.84
C ALA A 183 10.79 -7.42 11.50
N LEU A 184 11.43 -6.31 11.16
CA LEU A 184 12.22 -6.17 9.92
C LEU A 184 13.51 -7.03 9.94
N LEU A 185 14.18 -7.14 11.07
CA LEU A 185 15.34 -8.03 11.22
C LEU A 185 14.94 -9.51 11.16
N ALA A 186 13.79 -9.88 11.75
CA ALA A 186 13.24 -11.23 11.60
C ALA A 186 12.90 -11.53 10.13
N LEU A 187 12.34 -10.57 9.40
CA LEU A 187 12.08 -10.67 7.97
C LEU A 187 13.40 -10.89 7.17
N ARG A 188 14.44 -10.07 7.42
CA ARG A 188 15.75 -10.20 6.74
C ARG A 188 16.39 -11.57 7.02
N ARG A 189 16.37 -12.02 8.28
CA ARG A 189 16.91 -13.33 8.67
C ARG A 189 16.19 -14.46 7.95
N LEU A 190 14.86 -14.42 7.94
CA LEU A 190 14.06 -15.44 7.29
C LEU A 190 14.25 -15.44 5.77
N TYR A 191 14.30 -14.26 5.14
CA TYR A 191 14.61 -14.12 3.72
C TYR A 191 15.95 -14.80 3.40
N PHE A 192 17.02 -14.47 4.14
CA PHE A 192 18.33 -15.06 3.92
C PHE A 192 18.32 -16.59 4.07
N TRP A 193 17.60 -17.11 5.07
CA TRP A 193 17.52 -18.55 5.29
C TRP A 193 16.84 -19.28 4.11
N ILE A 194 15.80 -18.68 3.53
CA ILE A 194 15.03 -19.26 2.41
C ILE A 194 15.75 -19.06 1.07
N SER A 195 16.20 -17.84 0.76
CA SER A 195 16.74 -17.46 -0.56
C SER A 195 18.25 -17.66 -0.68
N ARG A 196 18.96 -17.77 0.45
CA ARG A 196 20.43 -17.73 0.53
C ARG A 196 21.04 -16.41 0.01
N GLN A 197 20.27 -15.33 0.02
CA GLN A 197 20.70 -14.00 -0.39
C GLN A 197 20.43 -12.97 0.70
N HIS A 198 21.25 -11.92 0.77
CA HIS A 198 20.96 -10.79 1.66
C HIS A 198 19.85 -9.93 1.06
N LEU A 199 18.85 -9.59 1.86
CA LEU A 199 17.79 -8.68 1.42
C LEU A 199 18.34 -7.26 1.26
N THR A 200 18.28 -6.75 0.02
CA THR A 200 18.59 -5.36 -0.33
C THR A 200 17.30 -4.63 -0.67
N VAL A 201 17.15 -3.40 -0.17
CA VAL A 201 15.98 -2.55 -0.42
C VAL A 201 16.48 -1.19 -0.87
N HIS A 202 16.03 -0.70 -2.02
CA HIS A 202 16.33 0.67 -2.48
C HIS A 202 15.26 1.66 -2.02
N TYR A 203 14.00 1.26 -2.02
CA TYR A 203 12.89 2.15 -1.73
C TYR A 203 11.98 1.56 -0.67
N ALA A 204 11.68 2.33 0.39
CA ALA A 204 10.68 1.93 1.39
C ALA A 204 9.72 3.09 1.66
N MET A 205 8.42 2.81 1.67
CA MET A 205 7.36 3.79 1.91
C MET A 205 6.47 3.36 3.08
N VAL A 206 6.19 4.31 3.97
CA VAL A 206 5.29 4.13 5.12
C VAL A 206 4.45 5.39 5.35
N ASP A 207 3.54 5.36 6.32
CA ASP A 207 2.58 6.44 6.60
C ASP A 207 3.19 7.70 7.24
N GLY A 208 4.50 7.69 7.51
CA GLY A 208 5.23 8.84 8.06
C GLY A 208 5.42 8.79 9.57
N ASP A 209 5.25 7.63 10.21
CA ASP A 209 5.58 7.44 11.61
C ASP A 209 7.11 7.44 11.84
N LYS A 210 7.55 8.09 12.92
CA LYS A 210 8.98 8.24 13.25
C LYS A 210 9.61 6.90 13.65
N ALA A 211 8.88 6.04 14.35
CA ALA A 211 9.39 4.74 14.77
C ALA A 211 9.62 3.82 13.57
N GLN A 212 8.70 3.77 12.61
CA GLN A 212 8.86 3.02 11.36
C GLN A 212 10.04 3.54 10.53
N ARG A 213 10.14 4.86 10.34
CA ARG A 213 11.25 5.47 9.60
C ARG A 213 12.60 5.13 10.21
N ASN A 214 12.73 5.28 11.53
CA ASN A 214 13.97 5.00 12.22
C ASN A 214 14.33 3.50 12.15
N ALA A 215 13.35 2.62 12.32
CA ALA A 215 13.58 1.17 12.19
C ALA A 215 14.05 0.80 10.77
N LEU A 216 13.43 1.36 9.72
CA LEU A 216 13.87 1.17 8.34
C LEU A 216 15.29 1.69 8.11
N ALA A 217 15.63 2.86 8.65
CA ALA A 217 16.97 3.43 8.55
C ALA A 217 18.01 2.55 9.25
N VAL A 218 17.71 2.02 10.43
CA VAL A 218 18.63 1.08 11.13
C VAL A 218 18.78 -0.22 10.36
N VAL A 219 17.71 -0.74 9.76
CA VAL A 219 17.73 -2.07 9.14
C VAL A 219 18.25 -2.06 7.70
N PHE A 220 18.07 -0.97 6.95
CA PHE A 220 18.43 -0.90 5.52
C PHE A 220 19.33 0.29 5.17
N GLY A 221 19.63 1.18 6.12
CA GLY A 221 20.38 2.43 5.86
C GLY A 221 21.84 2.24 5.49
N ASP A 222 22.44 1.08 5.77
CA ASP A 222 23.81 0.74 5.33
C ASP A 222 23.92 0.61 3.79
N ASN A 223 22.79 0.47 3.09
CA ASN A 223 22.76 0.48 1.64
C ASN A 223 22.80 1.93 1.12
N PRO A 224 23.82 2.35 0.35
CA PRO A 224 23.92 3.72 -0.17
C PRO A 224 22.77 4.09 -1.13
N HIS A 225 22.12 3.10 -1.73
CA HIS A 225 20.95 3.29 -2.60
C HIS A 225 19.62 3.35 -1.84
N PHE A 226 19.61 3.07 -0.53
CA PHE A 226 18.39 3.10 0.27
C PHE A 226 17.82 4.52 0.39
N ARG A 227 16.52 4.64 0.14
CA ARG A 227 15.75 5.87 0.25
C ARG A 227 14.45 5.56 0.97
N PHE A 228 14.25 6.25 2.09
CA PHE A 228 12.95 6.33 2.73
C PHE A 228 12.07 7.30 1.91
N LEU A 229 10.86 6.87 1.57
CA LEU A 229 9.87 7.63 0.82
C LEU A 229 8.71 8.02 1.75
N MET A 230 8.34 9.30 1.73
CA MET A 230 7.20 9.82 2.45
C MET A 230 5.95 9.79 1.55
N CYS A 231 4.89 9.13 2.02
CA CYS A 231 3.62 9.04 1.31
C CYS A 231 3.03 10.43 1.02
N PHE A 232 2.86 10.78 -0.26
CA PHE A 232 2.41 12.13 -0.64
C PHE A 232 0.97 12.44 -0.18
N PHE A 233 0.10 11.43 -0.04
CA PHE A 233 -1.23 11.62 0.55
C PHE A 233 -1.14 12.14 2.00
N HIS A 234 -0.23 11.57 2.80
CA HIS A 234 0.00 11.99 4.18
C HIS A 234 0.65 13.38 4.27
N VAL A 235 1.56 13.72 3.35
CA VAL A 235 2.06 15.10 3.19
C VAL A 235 0.91 16.07 2.98
N MET A 236 0.03 15.78 2.02
CA MET A 236 -1.11 16.65 1.70
C MET A 236 -2.12 16.74 2.84
N LYS A 237 -2.36 15.64 3.57
CA LYS A 237 -3.21 15.64 4.77
C LYS A 237 -2.71 16.63 5.83
N HIS A 238 -1.42 16.57 6.16
CA HIS A 238 -0.81 17.49 7.12
C HIS A 238 -0.74 18.93 6.62
N ILE A 239 -0.45 19.15 5.34
CA ILE A 239 -0.44 20.50 4.76
C ILE A 239 -1.85 21.10 4.78
N GLN A 240 -2.88 20.32 4.46
CA GLN A 240 -4.27 20.79 4.52
C GLN A 240 -4.65 21.26 5.91
N GLU A 241 -4.26 20.54 6.98
CA GLU A 241 -4.49 20.98 8.36
C GLU A 241 -3.84 22.33 8.66
N ARG A 242 -2.65 22.59 8.12
CA ARG A 242 -1.88 23.81 8.37
C ARG A 242 -2.39 25.01 7.59
N VAL A 243 -2.94 24.81 6.40
CA VAL A 243 -3.46 25.92 5.57
C VAL A 243 -4.90 26.30 5.88
N LYS A 244 -5.62 25.55 6.75
CA LYS A 244 -7.02 25.84 7.13
C LYS A 244 -7.27 27.29 7.59
N LEU A 245 -6.27 27.91 8.22
CA LEU A 245 -6.36 29.28 8.74
C LEU A 245 -6.17 30.35 7.66
N LEU A 246 -5.74 29.97 6.45
CA LEU A 246 -5.53 30.88 5.33
C LEU A 246 -6.84 31.09 4.57
N SER A 247 -6.97 32.20 3.85
CA SER A 247 -8.12 32.40 2.95
C SER A 247 -8.13 31.37 1.82
N SER A 248 -9.31 31.03 1.31
CA SER A 248 -9.48 30.00 0.27
C SER A 248 -8.59 30.23 -0.97
N GLY A 249 -8.46 31.48 -1.40
CA GLY A 249 -7.58 31.86 -2.50
C GLY A 249 -6.09 31.62 -2.20
N VAL A 250 -5.63 31.91 -0.98
CA VAL A 250 -4.25 31.65 -0.55
C VAL A 250 -4.00 30.14 -0.45
N GLN A 251 -4.94 29.39 0.15
CA GLN A 251 -4.87 27.92 0.24
C GLN A 251 -4.69 27.29 -1.14
N ALA A 252 -5.52 27.67 -2.12
CA ALA A 252 -5.44 27.14 -3.48
C ALA A 252 -4.07 27.41 -4.13
N ARG A 253 -3.50 28.61 -3.93
CA ARG A 253 -2.17 28.96 -4.45
C ARG A 253 -1.07 28.13 -3.80
N VAL A 254 -1.06 28.05 -2.47
CA VAL A 254 -0.05 27.28 -1.72
C VAL A 254 -0.10 25.81 -2.12
N LEU A 255 -1.29 25.21 -2.10
CA LEU A 255 -1.47 23.80 -2.42
C LEU A 255 -1.04 23.51 -3.86
N SER A 256 -1.44 24.34 -4.83
CA SER A 256 -1.01 24.20 -6.22
C SER A 256 0.53 24.14 -6.36
N LYS A 257 1.26 24.99 -5.62
CA LYS A 257 2.73 25.01 -5.61
C LYS A 257 3.37 23.80 -4.94
N VAL A 258 2.73 23.22 -3.93
CA VAL A 258 3.18 21.93 -3.37
C VAL A 258 3.05 20.80 -4.40
N TYR A 259 1.97 20.77 -5.19
CA TYR A 259 1.86 19.80 -6.30
C TYR A 259 2.90 20.06 -7.39
N ASP A 260 3.22 21.31 -7.71
CA ASP A 260 4.28 21.62 -8.68
C ASP A 260 5.62 21.01 -8.23
N LEU A 261 5.97 21.19 -6.96
CA LEU A 261 7.15 20.59 -6.35
C LEU A 261 7.11 19.05 -6.34
N HIS A 262 5.95 18.44 -6.10
CA HIS A 262 5.80 16.98 -6.12
C HIS A 262 6.14 16.39 -7.49
N PHE A 263 5.69 17.05 -8.55
CA PHE A 263 5.85 16.64 -9.95
C PHE A 263 7.15 17.10 -10.60
N ALA A 264 8.09 17.65 -9.82
CA ALA A 264 9.41 18.01 -10.33
C ALA A 264 10.07 16.83 -11.05
N ARG A 265 10.68 17.10 -12.22
CA ARG A 265 11.28 16.04 -13.06
C ARG A 265 12.68 15.61 -12.66
N SER A 266 13.33 16.41 -11.84
CA SER A 266 14.68 16.15 -11.34
C SER A 266 14.93 16.94 -10.06
N GLN A 267 15.98 16.57 -9.34
CA GLN A 267 16.41 17.32 -8.17
C GLN A 267 16.81 18.76 -8.51
N ALA A 268 17.46 19.00 -9.65
CA ALA A 268 17.85 20.34 -10.09
C ALA A 268 16.61 21.22 -10.34
N HIS A 269 15.63 20.72 -11.09
CA HIS A 269 14.39 21.43 -11.37
C HIS A 269 13.57 21.66 -10.08
N TYR A 270 13.53 20.68 -9.18
CA TYR A 270 12.91 20.81 -7.87
C TYR A 270 13.51 21.97 -7.07
N LEU A 271 14.84 22.05 -6.96
CA LEU A 271 15.51 23.10 -6.21
C LEU A 271 15.31 24.48 -6.84
N GLU A 272 15.28 24.58 -8.16
CA GLU A 272 14.97 25.82 -8.87
C GLU A 272 13.55 26.31 -8.55
N MET A 273 12.55 25.44 -8.72
CA MET A 273 11.15 25.75 -8.37
C MET A 273 11.02 26.13 -6.90
N LEU A 274 11.66 25.39 -6.00
CA LEU A 274 11.62 25.64 -4.57
C LEU A 274 12.15 27.03 -4.24
N ARG A 275 13.28 27.45 -4.83
CA ARG A 275 13.85 28.79 -4.61
C ARG A 275 12.91 29.91 -5.03
N VAL A 276 12.18 29.74 -6.14
CA VAL A 276 11.23 30.73 -6.65
C VAL A 276 9.98 30.77 -5.77
N ILE A 277 9.41 29.60 -5.45
CA ILE A 277 8.22 29.46 -4.61
C ILE A 277 8.49 30.01 -3.20
N TRP A 278 9.63 29.65 -2.63
CA TRP A 278 10.06 30.11 -1.32
C TRP A 278 10.16 31.63 -1.23
N ARG A 279 10.88 32.27 -2.17
CA ARG A 279 11.01 33.72 -2.22
C ARG A 279 9.65 34.41 -2.25
N ARG A 280 8.72 33.89 -3.06
CA ARG A 280 7.36 34.44 -3.16
C ARG A 280 6.53 34.24 -1.88
N TRP A 281 6.66 33.10 -1.22
CA TRP A 281 5.99 32.88 0.06
C TRP A 281 6.52 33.79 1.16
N MET A 282 7.81 34.11 1.14
CA MET A 282 8.43 35.02 2.11
C MET A 282 8.05 36.49 1.92
N THR A 283 7.49 36.88 0.77
CA THR A 283 6.98 38.25 0.53
C THR A 283 5.54 38.46 1.00
N ASP A 284 4.80 37.40 1.30
CA ASP A 284 3.40 37.48 1.75
C ASP A 284 3.33 37.21 3.26
N PRO A 285 3.10 38.24 4.11
CA PRO A 285 3.06 38.07 5.57
C PRO A 285 2.09 36.99 6.05
N THR A 286 1.02 36.73 5.28
CA THR A 286 0.01 35.71 5.63
C THR A 286 0.51 34.28 5.39
N VAL A 287 1.51 34.10 4.52
CA VAL A 287 2.06 32.79 4.13
C VAL A 287 3.38 32.48 4.86
N ILE A 288 4.11 33.50 5.34
CA ILE A 288 5.39 33.33 6.06
C ILE A 288 5.34 32.23 7.14
N PRO A 289 4.34 32.18 8.05
CA PRO A 289 4.29 31.12 9.07
C PRO A 289 4.19 29.71 8.47
N PHE A 290 3.39 29.56 7.40
CA PHE A 290 3.30 28.32 6.66
C PHE A 290 4.61 27.98 5.96
N ALA A 291 5.29 28.97 5.37
CA ALA A 291 6.57 28.77 4.70
C ALA A 291 7.61 28.19 5.68
N HIS A 292 7.81 28.84 6.83
CA HIS A 292 8.71 28.33 7.87
C HIS A 292 8.39 26.90 8.29
N TYR A 293 7.11 26.59 8.53
CA TYR A 293 6.66 25.23 8.80
C TYR A 293 7.03 24.27 7.65
N PHE A 294 6.71 24.64 6.41
CA PHE A 294 6.91 23.78 5.25
C PHE A 294 8.39 23.47 5.03
N TYR A 295 9.26 24.47 5.18
CA TYR A 295 10.70 24.28 5.07
C TYR A 295 11.24 23.35 6.16
N GLY A 296 10.91 23.65 7.42
CA GLY A 296 11.38 22.87 8.56
C GLY A 296 10.93 21.40 8.49
N GLN A 297 9.68 21.15 8.08
CA GLN A 297 9.10 19.81 8.08
C GLN A 297 9.41 19.01 6.81
N TRP A 298 9.19 19.62 5.63
CA TRP A 298 9.12 18.89 4.36
C TRP A 298 10.34 19.10 3.45
N ILE A 299 11.23 20.03 3.79
CA ILE A 299 12.46 20.32 3.02
C ILE A 299 13.69 19.87 3.80
N THR A 300 13.93 20.46 4.98
CA THR A 300 15.09 20.13 5.83
C THR A 300 14.79 19.04 6.86
N GLY A 301 13.50 18.74 7.06
CA GLY A 301 13.06 17.74 8.00
C GLY A 301 13.35 16.31 7.53
N HIS A 302 13.02 15.39 8.43
CA HIS A 302 13.24 13.97 8.26
C HIS A 302 12.38 13.31 7.15
N PHE A 303 11.24 13.90 6.81
CA PHE A 303 10.26 13.37 5.86
C PHE A 303 10.25 14.12 4.53
N ASN A 304 11.44 14.43 3.99
CA ASN A 304 11.61 15.33 2.85
C ASN A 304 11.53 14.67 1.46
N THR A 305 11.51 13.34 1.40
CA THR A 305 11.49 12.58 0.14
C THR A 305 10.05 12.20 -0.22
N TRP A 306 9.29 13.15 -0.74
CA TRP A 306 7.87 12.99 -1.12
C TRP A 306 7.60 13.32 -2.58
N GLN A 307 8.64 13.67 -3.34
CA GLN A 307 8.55 13.98 -4.78
C GLN A 307 8.51 12.69 -5.59
N VAL A 308 8.16 12.78 -6.88
CA VAL A 308 8.10 11.58 -7.76
C VAL A 308 9.44 11.23 -8.42
N PHE A 309 10.35 12.19 -8.60
CA PHE A 309 11.66 11.94 -9.23
C PHE A 309 12.66 11.03 -8.46
N PRO A 310 12.56 10.81 -7.12
CA PRO A 310 13.44 9.88 -6.42
C PRO A 310 13.27 8.41 -6.82
N THR A 311 12.14 8.04 -7.43
CA THR A 311 11.84 6.68 -7.90
C THR A 311 11.70 6.63 -9.42
N PRO A 312 11.85 5.45 -10.04
CA PRO A 312 11.57 5.28 -11.46
C PRO A 312 10.12 5.60 -11.82
N ILE A 313 9.91 6.08 -13.05
CA ILE A 313 8.59 6.37 -13.61
C ILE A 313 7.64 5.18 -13.44
N GLY A 314 6.44 5.45 -12.91
CA GLY A 314 5.38 4.46 -12.72
C GLY A 314 5.15 4.05 -11.27
N PHE A 315 6.19 4.16 -10.44
CA PHE A 315 6.18 3.72 -9.05
C PHE A 315 5.13 4.45 -8.21
N ALA A 316 4.74 3.85 -7.09
CA ALA A 316 3.75 4.44 -6.20
C ALA A 316 4.29 5.71 -5.54
N SER A 317 3.51 6.80 -5.56
CA SER A 317 3.79 8.03 -4.79
C SER A 317 3.02 8.10 -3.47
N THR A 318 2.16 7.12 -3.20
CA THR A 318 1.38 6.99 -1.97
C THR A 318 1.40 5.56 -1.45
N ASN A 319 1.07 5.37 -0.17
CA ASN A 319 0.98 4.04 0.46
C ASN A 319 -0.34 3.31 0.12
N ASN A 320 -1.10 3.81 -0.87
CA ASN A 320 -2.37 3.24 -1.30
C ASN A 320 -2.32 1.74 -1.66
N PRO A 321 -1.22 1.19 -2.24
CA PRO A 321 -1.12 -0.27 -2.45
C PRO A 321 -1.31 -1.07 -1.16
N ALA A 322 -0.64 -0.69 -0.06
CA ALA A 322 -0.75 -1.35 1.23
C ALA A 322 -2.09 -1.06 1.92
N GLU A 323 -2.57 0.19 1.88
CA GLU A 323 -3.88 0.56 2.43
C GLU A 323 -5.04 -0.21 1.76
N THR A 324 -4.94 -0.41 0.44
CA THR A 324 -5.91 -1.21 -0.35
C THR A 324 -5.90 -2.67 0.11
N PHE A 325 -4.72 -3.22 0.37
CA PHE A 325 -4.59 -4.58 0.91
C PHE A 325 -5.13 -4.69 2.33
N ASN A 326 -4.92 -3.67 3.17
CA ASN A 326 -5.50 -3.59 4.50
C ASN A 326 -7.03 -3.54 4.47
N ALA A 327 -7.61 -2.85 3.49
CA ALA A 327 -9.04 -2.88 3.23
C ALA A 327 -9.53 -4.28 2.78
N LEU A 328 -8.72 -5.02 2.01
CA LEU A 328 -9.00 -6.41 1.62
C LEU A 328 -9.02 -7.34 2.84
N ILE A 329 -8.01 -7.30 3.71
CA ILE A 329 -8.00 -8.06 4.99
C ILE A 329 -9.28 -7.81 5.78
N LYS A 330 -9.65 -6.52 5.92
CA LYS A 330 -10.85 -6.12 6.65
C LYS A 330 -12.13 -6.58 5.99
N ARG A 331 -12.20 -6.60 4.65
CA ARG A 331 -13.41 -6.97 3.91
C ARG A 331 -13.62 -8.47 3.90
N ASP A 332 -12.57 -9.23 3.62
CA ASP A 332 -12.68 -10.64 3.21
C ASP A 332 -12.36 -11.62 4.34
N TYR A 333 -11.45 -11.25 5.25
CA TYR A 333 -10.97 -12.16 6.30
C TYR A 333 -11.55 -11.82 7.67
N THR A 334 -11.49 -10.55 8.09
CA THR A 334 -12.09 -10.17 9.39
C THR A 334 -13.58 -9.85 9.28
N LEU A 335 -14.10 -9.65 8.07
CA LEU A 335 -15.45 -9.15 7.78
C LEU A 335 -15.79 -7.90 8.61
N ARG A 336 -14.79 -7.03 8.81
CA ARG A 336 -14.83 -5.79 9.60
C ARG A 336 -15.17 -6.01 11.08
N ARG A 337 -14.93 -7.21 11.61
CA ARG A 337 -15.14 -7.57 13.02
C ARG A 337 -13.80 -7.63 13.77
N ARG A 338 -13.85 -7.35 15.07
CA ARG A 338 -12.74 -7.58 16.00
C ARG A 338 -12.74 -9.06 16.42
N LEU A 339 -11.75 -9.82 15.95
CA LEU A 339 -11.64 -11.24 16.19
C LEU A 339 -10.87 -11.57 17.48
N LYS A 340 -11.10 -12.76 18.04
CA LYS A 340 -10.21 -13.33 19.06
C LYS A 340 -8.86 -13.65 18.44
N MET A 341 -7.77 -13.56 19.20
CA MET A 341 -6.41 -13.74 18.67
C MET A 341 -6.22 -15.05 17.90
N GLY A 342 -6.61 -16.21 18.47
CA GLY A 342 -6.51 -17.50 17.76
C GLY A 342 -7.41 -17.62 16.52
N THR A 343 -8.48 -16.82 16.40
CA THR A 343 -9.25 -16.73 15.15
C THR A 343 -8.56 -15.81 14.16
N LEU A 344 -8.08 -14.64 14.62
CA LEU A 344 -7.32 -13.72 13.77
C LEU A 344 -6.12 -14.43 13.12
N LEU A 345 -5.31 -15.18 13.89
CA LEU A 345 -4.15 -15.87 13.33
C LEU A 345 -4.54 -16.87 12.24
N ARG A 346 -5.67 -17.57 12.38
CA ARG A 346 -6.19 -18.47 11.33
C ARG A 346 -6.61 -17.71 10.08
N GLU A 347 -7.32 -16.59 10.24
CA GLU A 347 -7.73 -15.74 9.10
C GLU A 347 -6.53 -15.11 8.39
N LEU A 348 -5.53 -14.64 9.13
CA LEU A 348 -4.28 -14.14 8.55
C LEU A 348 -3.47 -15.24 7.86
N SER A 349 -3.52 -16.47 8.39
CA SER A 349 -2.89 -17.64 7.78
C SER A 349 -3.55 -18.01 6.45
N ALA A 350 -4.89 -18.08 6.43
CA ALA A 350 -5.65 -18.29 5.19
C ALA A 350 -5.33 -17.20 4.16
N CYS A 351 -5.27 -15.93 4.58
CA CYS A 351 -4.84 -14.83 3.72
C CYS A 351 -3.44 -15.06 3.13
N CYS A 352 -2.46 -15.45 3.94
CA CYS A 352 -1.12 -15.73 3.44
C CYS A 352 -1.11 -16.90 2.44
N GLN A 353 -1.85 -17.98 2.72
CA GLN A 353 -1.94 -19.14 1.82
C GLN A 353 -2.61 -18.79 0.48
N ASP A 354 -3.74 -18.07 0.51
CA ASP A 354 -4.43 -17.60 -0.69
C ASP A 354 -3.52 -16.69 -1.53
N GLN A 355 -2.86 -15.73 -0.89
CA GLN A 355 -1.93 -14.84 -1.57
C GLN A 355 -0.72 -15.60 -2.13
N SER A 356 -0.23 -16.63 -1.43
CA SER A 356 0.91 -17.43 -1.87
C SER A 356 0.60 -18.32 -3.07
N SER A 357 -0.67 -18.70 -3.22
CA SER A 357 -1.15 -19.53 -4.33
C SER A 357 -1.57 -18.67 -5.55
N SER A 358 -1.56 -17.35 -5.41
CA SER A 358 -1.92 -16.43 -6.49
C SER A 358 -0.90 -16.48 -7.62
N THR A 359 -1.38 -16.65 -8.84
CA THR A 359 -0.58 -16.62 -10.08
C THR A 359 -0.29 -15.20 -10.59
N ARG A 360 -0.56 -14.17 -9.77
CA ARG A 360 -0.40 -12.78 -10.18
C ARG A 360 1.09 -12.46 -10.37
N SER A 361 1.49 -12.17 -11.60
CA SER A 361 2.86 -11.82 -11.98
C SER A 361 3.35 -10.56 -11.27
N PHE A 362 4.66 -10.37 -11.20
CA PHE A 362 5.27 -9.09 -10.83
C PHE A 362 5.48 -8.25 -12.10
N GLU A 363 4.92 -7.03 -12.18
CA GLU A 363 5.13 -6.20 -13.38
C GLU A 363 6.39 -5.33 -13.29
N PHE A 364 7.30 -5.52 -14.25
CA PHE A 364 8.46 -4.64 -14.45
C PHE A 364 8.17 -3.44 -15.35
N ALA A 365 7.03 -3.46 -16.05
CA ALA A 365 6.53 -2.38 -16.89
C ALA A 365 5.31 -1.70 -16.26
N VAL A 366 4.91 -0.56 -16.82
CA VAL A 366 3.67 0.12 -16.42
C VAL A 366 2.51 -0.46 -17.23
N CYS A 367 1.54 -1.05 -16.53
CA CYS A 367 0.27 -1.47 -17.08
C CYS A 367 -0.79 -0.40 -16.78
N PRO A 368 -1.48 0.14 -17.80
CA PRO A 368 -2.55 1.10 -17.57
C PRO A 368 -3.69 0.49 -16.74
N ALA A 369 -4.14 1.24 -15.73
CA ALA A 369 -5.26 0.80 -14.91
C ALA A 369 -6.58 0.82 -15.73
N PRO A 370 -7.51 -0.12 -15.50
CA PRO A 370 -8.82 -0.11 -16.16
C PRO A 370 -9.62 1.18 -15.94
N THR A 371 -9.40 1.86 -14.81
CA THR A 371 -9.99 3.17 -14.53
C THR A 371 -9.47 4.27 -15.46
N LEU A 372 -8.19 4.24 -15.82
CA LEU A 372 -7.60 5.18 -16.78
C LEU A 372 -8.14 4.92 -18.19
N ALA A 373 -8.24 3.64 -18.59
CA ALA A 373 -8.83 3.26 -19.87
C ALA A 373 -10.30 3.71 -19.99
N ARG A 374 -11.10 3.55 -18.92
CA ARG A 374 -12.48 4.06 -18.86
C ARG A 374 -12.51 5.58 -19.02
N ARG A 375 -11.62 6.28 -18.32
CA ARG A 375 -11.53 7.75 -18.39
C ARG A 375 -11.24 8.24 -19.80
N VAL A 376 -10.36 7.57 -20.55
CA VAL A 376 -10.12 7.87 -21.97
C VAL A 376 -11.40 7.76 -22.80
N MET A 377 -12.22 6.74 -22.57
CA MET A 377 -13.50 6.59 -23.29
C MET A 377 -14.47 7.74 -22.97
N GLU A 378 -14.56 8.13 -21.70
CA GLU A 378 -15.43 9.22 -21.24
C GLU A 378 -14.97 10.56 -21.81
N THR A 379 -13.67 10.88 -21.77
CA THR A 379 -13.15 12.15 -22.28
C THR A 379 -13.25 12.26 -23.80
N VAL A 380 -13.11 11.15 -24.54
CA VAL A 380 -13.36 11.11 -25.99
C VAL A 380 -14.84 11.37 -26.29
N ARG A 381 -15.74 10.72 -25.55
CA ARG A 381 -17.20 10.92 -25.70
C ARG A 381 -17.61 12.37 -25.46
N GLU A 382 -16.94 13.05 -24.54
CA GLU A 382 -17.20 14.46 -24.20
C GLU A 382 -16.44 15.46 -25.08
N HIS A 383 -15.74 15.00 -26.13
CA HIS A 383 -14.92 15.84 -27.01
C HIS A 383 -13.84 16.64 -26.26
N LEU A 384 -13.29 16.05 -25.20
CA LEU A 384 -12.20 16.63 -24.39
C LEU A 384 -10.84 16.00 -24.70
N LEU A 385 -10.78 14.98 -25.56
CA LEU A 385 -9.55 14.29 -25.94
C LEU A 385 -9.63 13.86 -27.41
N GLY A 386 -8.63 14.23 -28.21
CA GLY A 386 -8.64 14.02 -29.66
C GLY A 386 -7.29 14.26 -30.32
N VAL A 387 -7.24 14.09 -31.63
CA VAL A 387 -6.05 14.36 -32.45
C VAL A 387 -6.03 15.83 -32.84
N ALA A 388 -4.85 16.44 -32.90
CA ALA A 388 -4.70 17.81 -33.39
C ALA A 388 -5.13 17.92 -34.88
N GLU A 389 -5.69 19.07 -35.25
CA GLU A 389 -6.14 19.32 -36.62
C GLU A 389 -5.00 19.21 -37.65
N GLY A 390 -5.31 18.70 -38.84
CA GLY A 390 -4.37 18.63 -39.96
C GLY A 390 -3.30 17.54 -39.86
N GLN A 391 -3.35 16.64 -38.87
CA GLN A 391 -2.43 15.50 -38.80
C GLN A 391 -2.87 14.34 -39.69
N ASP A 392 -1.92 13.81 -40.47
CA ASP A 392 -2.07 12.55 -41.20
C ASP A 392 -1.91 11.35 -40.25
N ILE A 393 -3.03 10.87 -39.72
CA ILE A 393 -3.09 9.70 -38.84
C ILE A 393 -2.65 8.42 -39.59
N ASP A 394 -2.89 8.33 -40.90
CA ASP A 394 -2.58 7.14 -41.68
C ASP A 394 -1.06 6.99 -41.86
N SER A 395 -0.31 8.10 -41.92
CA SER A 395 1.17 8.06 -41.86
C SER A 395 1.70 7.47 -40.55
N VAL A 396 1.04 7.76 -39.41
CA VAL A 396 1.42 7.23 -38.10
C VAL A 396 1.05 5.75 -37.99
N ARG A 397 -0.12 5.35 -38.52
CA ARG A 397 -0.55 3.94 -38.61
C ARG A 397 0.37 3.10 -39.50
N ALA A 398 0.85 3.68 -40.60
CA ALA A 398 1.78 3.04 -41.52
C ALA A 398 3.21 2.92 -40.94
N GLY A 399 3.49 3.54 -39.79
CA GLY A 399 4.81 3.55 -39.17
C GLY A 399 5.79 4.54 -39.80
N SER A 400 5.35 5.40 -40.72
CA SER A 400 6.16 6.45 -41.36
C SER A 400 6.46 7.61 -40.41
N CYS A 401 5.67 7.77 -39.35
CA CYS A 401 5.88 8.71 -38.26
C CYS A 401 5.51 8.04 -36.92
N CYS A 402 6.30 8.26 -35.86
CA CYS A 402 5.99 7.71 -34.53
C CYS A 402 5.26 8.72 -33.61
N ILE A 403 5.13 9.97 -34.02
CA ILE A 403 4.57 11.04 -33.19
C ILE A 403 3.12 11.34 -33.60
N LEU A 404 2.21 11.17 -32.65
CA LEU A 404 0.83 11.65 -32.75
C LEU A 404 0.64 12.83 -31.81
N ARG A 405 0.06 13.93 -32.31
CA ARG A 405 -0.27 15.09 -31.50
C ARG A 405 -1.68 14.94 -30.94
N VAL A 406 -1.77 14.92 -29.62
CA VAL A 406 -3.02 14.71 -28.90
C VAL A 406 -3.37 15.97 -28.13
N ILE A 407 -4.58 16.48 -28.33
CA ILE A 407 -5.14 17.62 -27.60
C ILE A 407 -6.01 17.10 -26.46
N SER A 408 -5.81 17.64 -25.25
CA SER A 408 -6.62 17.32 -24.08
C SER A 408 -7.12 18.57 -23.36
N LEU A 409 -8.44 18.67 -23.25
CA LEU A 409 -9.10 19.70 -22.46
C LEU A 409 -9.37 19.22 -21.03
N ARG A 410 -9.51 20.16 -20.09
CA ARG A 410 -9.86 19.82 -18.70
C ARG A 410 -11.29 19.31 -18.63
N ALA A 411 -11.44 18.08 -18.17
CA ALA A 411 -12.74 17.53 -17.81
C ALA A 411 -13.33 18.22 -16.58
N ALA A 412 -14.66 18.41 -16.59
CA ALA A 412 -15.41 18.89 -15.44
C ALA A 412 -15.28 17.89 -14.28
N ARG A 413 -15.24 18.40 -13.03
CA ARG A 413 -15.15 17.54 -11.85
C ARG A 413 -16.39 16.66 -11.73
N VAL A 414 -16.20 15.35 -11.59
CA VAL A 414 -17.23 14.44 -11.08
C VAL A 414 -17.16 14.43 -9.56
N PRO A 415 -18.25 14.73 -8.83
CA PRO A 415 -18.26 14.65 -7.37
C PRO A 415 -17.98 13.21 -6.92
N VAL A 416 -17.02 13.03 -6.01
CA VAL A 416 -16.70 11.71 -5.44
C VAL A 416 -17.63 11.46 -4.25
N ALA A 417 -18.45 10.41 -4.33
CA ALA A 417 -19.31 10.02 -3.22
C ALA A 417 -18.48 9.66 -1.96
N PRO A 418 -18.95 10.02 -0.75
CA PRO A 418 -18.27 9.73 0.50
C PRO A 418 -18.34 8.22 0.83
N ASN A 419 -17.47 7.41 0.21
CA ASN A 419 -17.39 5.97 0.44
C ASN A 419 -16.70 5.66 1.78
N LYS A 420 -17.36 5.97 2.90
CA LYS A 420 -16.92 5.70 4.30
C LYS A 420 -15.59 6.37 4.70
N ARG A 421 -15.16 7.40 3.97
CA ARG A 421 -13.97 8.21 4.28
C ARG A 421 -14.38 9.44 5.10
N SER A 422 -13.49 9.92 5.97
CA SER A 422 -13.70 11.21 6.64
C SER A 422 -13.75 12.34 5.60
N GLU A 423 -14.49 13.40 5.91
CA GLU A 423 -14.60 14.58 5.02
C GLU A 423 -13.23 15.14 4.66
N ALA A 424 -12.30 15.19 5.62
CA ALA A 424 -10.91 15.59 5.40
C ALA A 424 -10.20 14.70 4.37
N ASN A 425 -10.32 13.37 4.48
CA ASN A 425 -9.69 12.45 3.53
C ASN A 425 -10.30 12.55 2.13
N ILE A 426 -11.61 12.86 2.03
CA ILE A 426 -12.30 13.10 0.76
C ILE A 426 -11.79 14.40 0.14
N ALA A 427 -11.65 15.47 0.93
CA ALA A 427 -11.12 16.75 0.47
C ALA A 427 -9.69 16.62 -0.08
N VAL A 428 -8.80 15.89 0.63
CA VAL A 428 -7.45 15.54 0.12
C VAL A 428 -7.56 14.79 -1.20
N SER A 429 -8.35 13.71 -1.25
CA SER A 429 -8.48 12.87 -2.45
C SER A 429 -9.01 13.66 -3.67
N ALA A 430 -10.03 14.49 -3.47
CA ALA A 430 -10.63 15.31 -4.51
C ALA A 430 -9.65 16.38 -5.02
N GLN A 431 -8.88 16.98 -4.11
CA GLN A 431 -7.84 17.93 -4.48
C GLN A 431 -6.68 17.27 -5.24
N MET A 432 -6.27 16.06 -4.84
CA MET A 432 -5.29 15.27 -5.56
C MET A 432 -5.76 14.98 -6.98
N GLY A 433 -6.99 14.49 -7.14
CA GLY A 433 -7.57 14.23 -8.48
C GLY A 433 -7.59 15.48 -9.37
N SER A 434 -7.88 16.64 -8.79
CA SER A 434 -7.89 17.90 -9.54
C SER A 434 -6.50 18.36 -9.98
N ASN A 435 -5.50 18.24 -9.10
CA ASN A 435 -4.14 18.60 -9.47
C ASN A 435 -3.53 17.60 -10.44
N TYR A 436 -3.89 16.32 -10.33
CA TYR A 436 -3.48 15.30 -11.29
C TYR A 436 -4.05 15.58 -12.68
N ALA A 437 -5.34 15.91 -12.78
CA ALA A 437 -5.93 16.34 -14.05
C ALA A 437 -5.27 17.63 -14.60
N ARG A 438 -4.90 18.57 -13.72
CA ARG A 438 -4.10 19.75 -14.13
C ARG A 438 -2.76 19.35 -14.74
N LYS A 439 -2.04 18.40 -14.14
CA LYS A 439 -0.73 17.91 -14.61
C LYS A 439 -0.78 17.11 -15.91
N GLU A 440 -1.97 16.81 -16.42
CA GLU A 440 -2.12 16.28 -17.77
C GLU A 440 -2.11 17.38 -18.84
N VAL A 441 -2.65 18.56 -18.54
CA VAL A 441 -2.86 19.63 -19.54
C VAL A 441 -1.95 20.85 -19.34
N GLU A 442 -1.32 20.98 -18.17
CA GLU A 442 -0.46 22.12 -17.87
C GLU A 442 0.81 22.07 -18.72
N GLY A 443 1.07 23.16 -19.44
CA GLY A 443 2.18 23.23 -20.39
C GLY A 443 1.91 22.52 -21.72
N GLU A 444 0.65 22.16 -22.02
CA GLU A 444 0.28 21.62 -23.34
C GLU A 444 0.64 22.61 -24.45
N PRO A 445 1.37 22.18 -25.49
CA PRO A 445 1.64 23.00 -26.67
C PRO A 445 0.35 23.39 -27.42
N LEU A 446 0.39 24.49 -28.17
CA LEU A 446 -0.75 24.92 -29.00
C LEU A 446 -1.18 23.85 -30.01
N ASP A 447 -0.24 23.05 -30.49
CA ASP A 447 -0.47 21.95 -31.43
C ASP A 447 -0.67 20.59 -30.74
N GLY A 448 -0.90 20.57 -29.42
CA GLY A 448 -1.14 19.35 -28.63
C GLY A 448 0.14 18.62 -28.21
N TRP A 449 -0.02 17.65 -27.30
CA TRP A 449 1.08 16.83 -26.79
C TRP A 449 1.67 15.94 -27.89
N PRO A 450 2.98 16.00 -28.18
CA PRO A 450 3.63 15.08 -29.10
C PRO A 450 3.84 13.73 -28.41
N VAL A 451 2.90 12.81 -28.60
CA VAL A 451 2.93 11.45 -28.04
C VAL A 451 3.75 10.55 -28.96
N ASP A 452 4.79 9.93 -28.42
CA ASP A 452 5.53 8.87 -29.12
C ASP A 452 4.79 7.56 -28.95
N VAL A 453 4.15 7.13 -30.04
CA VAL A 453 3.35 5.92 -30.14
C VAL A 453 4.21 4.66 -30.12
N GLN A 454 5.48 4.74 -30.51
CA GLN A 454 6.38 3.60 -30.52
C GLN A 454 7.00 3.37 -29.13
N ARG A 455 7.39 4.46 -28.45
CA ARG A 455 7.99 4.42 -27.10
C ARG A 455 6.95 4.47 -25.98
N HIS A 456 5.67 4.62 -26.32
CA HIS A 456 4.56 4.78 -25.36
C HIS A 456 4.80 5.94 -24.38
N CYS A 457 5.33 7.06 -24.86
CA CYS A 457 5.70 8.19 -24.02
C CYS A 457 4.97 9.48 -24.36
N CYS A 458 4.73 10.30 -23.34
CA CYS A 458 4.08 11.59 -23.47
C CYS A 458 4.84 12.62 -22.63
N PRO A 459 5.06 13.85 -23.12
CA PRO A 459 5.77 14.88 -22.38
C PRO A 459 5.00 15.48 -21.21
N CYS A 460 3.75 15.08 -20.92
CA CYS A 460 2.99 15.66 -19.81
C CYS A 460 3.52 15.20 -18.44
N ASP A 461 3.36 16.04 -17.41
CA ASP A 461 3.85 15.76 -16.06
C ASP A 461 3.18 14.53 -15.44
N TYR A 462 1.90 14.29 -15.77
CA TYR A 462 1.20 13.09 -15.30
C TYR A 462 1.87 11.80 -15.81
N TRP A 463 2.26 11.76 -17.09
CA TRP A 463 2.96 10.60 -17.64
C TRP A 463 4.33 10.43 -16.99
N PHE A 464 5.06 11.52 -16.75
CA PHE A 464 6.35 11.45 -16.05
C PHE A 464 6.23 10.80 -14.67
N ALA A 465 5.22 11.16 -13.87
CA ALA A 465 5.01 10.56 -12.55
C ALA A 465 4.58 9.09 -12.64
N PHE A 466 3.63 8.78 -13.53
CA PHE A 466 2.87 7.53 -13.45
C PHE A 466 3.14 6.53 -14.57
N GLY A 467 3.93 6.90 -15.58
CA GLY A 467 4.29 6.10 -16.76
C GLY A 467 3.13 5.73 -17.68
N ALA A 468 1.95 6.28 -17.42
CA ALA A 468 0.76 6.13 -18.24
C ALA A 468 -0.07 7.40 -18.09
N CYS A 469 -0.71 7.85 -19.16
CA CYS A 469 -1.63 8.99 -19.17
C CYS A 469 -2.71 8.80 -20.23
N VAL A 470 -3.74 9.64 -20.20
CA VAL A 470 -4.84 9.58 -21.17
C VAL A 470 -4.36 9.75 -22.62
N HIS A 471 -3.32 10.55 -22.87
CA HIS A 471 -2.81 10.80 -24.23
C HIS A 471 -2.16 9.56 -24.86
N VAL A 472 -1.31 8.84 -24.11
CA VAL A 472 -0.67 7.61 -24.62
C VAL A 472 -1.71 6.56 -24.94
N LEU A 473 -2.66 6.32 -24.04
CA LEU A 473 -3.72 5.33 -24.25
C LEU A 473 -4.62 5.70 -25.43
N PHE A 474 -4.97 6.98 -25.55
CA PHE A 474 -5.75 7.47 -26.69
C PHE A 474 -5.00 7.30 -28.00
N ALA A 475 -3.74 7.75 -28.05
CA ALA A 475 -2.90 7.64 -29.24
C ALA A 475 -2.81 6.20 -29.70
N LEU A 476 -2.46 5.27 -28.81
CA LEU A 476 -2.40 3.84 -29.10
C LEU A 476 -3.73 3.27 -29.61
N ARG A 477 -4.87 3.75 -29.13
CA ARG A 477 -6.18 3.27 -29.61
C ARG A 477 -6.54 3.79 -31.01
N VAL A 478 -6.00 4.94 -31.40
CA VAL A 478 -6.24 5.56 -32.72
C VAL A 478 -5.27 5.04 -33.78
N THR A 479 -4.05 4.70 -33.37
CA THR A 479 -2.95 4.27 -34.25
C THR A 479 -2.77 2.77 -34.30
N ALA A 480 -2.95 2.05 -33.20
CA ALA A 480 -3.02 0.60 -33.18
C ALA A 480 -4.50 0.17 -33.18
N HIS A 481 -4.79 -0.96 -33.82
CA HIS A 481 -6.15 -1.51 -33.87
C HIS A 481 -6.49 -2.18 -32.53
N LEU A 482 -6.48 -1.43 -31.42
CA LEU A 482 -6.70 -1.98 -30.09
C LEU A 482 -8.20 -1.98 -29.72
N ASP A 483 -8.69 -3.08 -29.13
CA ASP A 483 -10.04 -3.14 -28.56
C ASP A 483 -10.17 -2.28 -27.29
N SER A 484 -11.38 -2.22 -26.71
CA SER A 484 -11.65 -1.51 -25.46
C SER A 484 -10.90 -2.05 -24.23
N SER A 485 -10.22 -3.19 -24.37
CA SER A 485 -9.34 -3.81 -23.38
C SER A 485 -7.85 -3.67 -23.72
N GLY A 486 -7.49 -2.97 -24.80
CA GLY A 486 -6.10 -2.74 -25.21
C GLY A 486 -5.45 -3.92 -25.93
N ARG A 487 -6.23 -4.85 -26.51
CA ARG A 487 -5.73 -6.00 -27.29
C ARG A 487 -5.78 -5.70 -28.79
N GLU A 488 -4.79 -6.17 -29.55
CA GLU A 488 -4.77 -6.06 -31.00
C GLU A 488 -5.98 -6.74 -31.66
N VAL A 489 -6.57 -6.06 -32.64
CA VAL A 489 -7.76 -6.46 -33.40
C VAL A 489 -7.43 -6.40 -34.89
N LEU A 490 -7.94 -7.37 -35.63
CA LEU A 490 -7.81 -7.43 -37.08
C LEU A 490 -8.59 -6.30 -37.77
N VAL A 491 -7.99 -5.76 -38.84
CA VAL A 491 -8.55 -4.63 -39.61
C VAL A 491 -9.66 -5.10 -40.53
N SER A 492 -10.85 -4.49 -40.40
CA SER A 492 -11.90 -4.61 -41.41
C SER A 492 -11.60 -3.68 -42.58
N ARG A 493 -11.45 -4.24 -43.80
CA ARG A 493 -11.24 -3.47 -45.06
C ARG A 493 -12.51 -2.79 -45.59
N ARG A 494 -13.65 -2.88 -44.90
CA ARG A 494 -14.87 -2.18 -45.30
C ARG A 494 -14.70 -0.69 -45.00
N LYS A 495 -14.66 0.16 -46.03
CA LYS A 495 -14.71 1.63 -45.92
C LYS A 495 -15.95 2.07 -45.14
N ARG A 496 -15.88 2.13 -43.82
CA ARG A 496 -16.80 2.92 -42.99
C ARG A 496 -16.17 4.30 -42.83
N LYS A 497 -16.89 5.34 -43.26
CA LYS A 497 -16.63 6.72 -42.82
C LYS A 497 -16.68 6.74 -41.29
N ARG A 498 -15.54 6.58 -40.62
CA ARG A 498 -15.41 6.90 -39.19
C ARG A 498 -15.18 8.40 -39.14
N GLY A 499 -16.12 9.13 -38.53
CA GLY A 499 -16.02 10.57 -38.36
C GLY A 499 -14.71 10.94 -37.65
N GLU A 500 -14.10 12.04 -38.08
CA GLU A 500 -12.93 12.63 -37.45
C GLU A 500 -13.25 12.90 -35.97
N ILE A 501 -12.48 12.27 -35.07
CA ILE A 501 -12.56 12.54 -33.63
C ILE A 501 -11.68 13.76 -33.38
N ALA A 502 -12.15 14.92 -33.84
CA ALA A 502 -11.54 16.21 -33.56
C ALA A 502 -12.02 16.71 -32.17
N VAL A 503 -11.11 17.33 -31.42
CA VAL A 503 -11.47 18.14 -30.25
C VAL A 503 -11.70 19.55 -30.76
N LEU A 504 -12.97 19.89 -30.93
CA LEU A 504 -13.61 21.22 -30.82
C LEU A 504 -14.97 21.17 -31.55
N PRO A 505 -15.99 21.92 -31.07
CA PRO A 505 -17.25 22.05 -31.78
C PRO A 505 -17.03 22.92 -33.02
N ASP A 506 -17.54 22.45 -34.15
CA ASP A 506 -17.70 23.15 -35.41
C ASP A 506 -18.12 24.61 -35.17
N LEU A 507 -17.17 25.56 -35.24
CA LEU A 507 -17.41 26.98 -35.07
C LEU A 507 -18.15 27.49 -36.31
N GLY A 508 -19.47 27.50 -36.22
CA GLY A 508 -20.33 28.28 -37.10
C GLY A 508 -20.66 27.61 -38.42
N ARG A 509 -21.83 26.99 -38.48
CA ARG A 509 -22.52 26.73 -39.75
C ARG A 509 -22.65 28.06 -40.52
N PRO A 510 -22.18 28.18 -41.77
CA PRO A 510 -22.45 29.36 -42.58
C PRO A 510 -23.96 29.58 -42.69
N ARG A 511 -24.43 30.80 -42.39
CA ARG A 511 -25.78 31.26 -42.68
C ARG A 511 -25.94 31.43 -44.20
N ALA A 512 -26.13 30.34 -44.93
CA ALA A 512 -26.62 30.39 -46.29
C ALA A 512 -27.32 29.08 -46.63
N ILE A 513 -28.65 29.08 -46.55
CA ILE A 513 -29.47 28.08 -47.23
C ILE A 513 -29.41 28.44 -48.71
N GLY A 514 -28.70 27.63 -49.50
CA GLY A 514 -28.72 27.70 -50.95
C GLY A 514 -30.11 27.36 -51.51
N PRO A 515 -30.45 27.85 -52.72
CA PRO A 515 -31.79 27.75 -53.27
C PRO A 515 -32.01 26.33 -53.82
N ALA A 516 -32.51 25.43 -52.98
CA ALA A 516 -32.90 24.08 -53.38
C ALA A 516 -34.29 23.67 -52.85
N LEU A 517 -35.10 24.63 -52.37
CA LEU A 517 -36.49 24.41 -51.96
C LEU A 517 -37.41 25.56 -52.40
N SER A 518 -37.28 25.98 -53.66
CA SER A 518 -38.38 26.60 -54.39
C SER A 518 -38.86 25.59 -55.42
N LEU A 519 -40.10 25.10 -55.27
CA LEU A 519 -41.00 24.76 -56.38
C LEU A 519 -42.39 24.42 -55.81
N THR A 520 -43.36 25.19 -56.30
CA THR A 520 -44.83 25.09 -56.26
C THR A 520 -45.54 25.22 -54.91
#